data_AF-A0A7R9RG66-F1
#
_entry.id   AF-A0A7R9RG66-F1
#
_cell.length_a   1.000
_cell.length_b   1.000
_cell.length_c   1.000
_cell.angle_alpha   90.00
_cell.angle_beta   90.00
_cell.angle_gamma   90.00
#
_symmetry.space_group_name_H-M   'P 1'
#
loop_
_entity.id
_entity.type
_entity.pdbx_description
1 polymer ?
#
loop_
_entity_poly.entity_id
_entity_poly.type
_entity_poly.pdbx_seq_one_letter_code
_entity_poly.pdbx_strand_id
1 'polypeptide(L)'
;SEEVHVTTRLSDEAATHHHFPGNRTSCLLWIQKLHYVVVRSTPQTQGQLAHLRNMYENDLLIFWSEPRRVNDTVDMMILRSEVEGVSEILKTMKIN
;
A
#
# COMPACT_ATOMS: atom_id res chain seq x y z
N SER A 1 -1.03 24.42 -3.74
CA SER A 1 -1.74 23.14 -3.91
C SER A 1 -0.81 22.19 -4.62
N GLU A 2 -0.20 21.26 -3.88
CA GLU A 2 0.56 20.17 -4.47
C GLU A 2 -0.36 18.95 -4.56
N GLU A 3 -0.53 18.49 -5.79
CA GLU A 3 -1.45 17.45 -6.21
C GLU A 3 -0.85 16.10 -5.83
N VAL A 4 -1.43 15.44 -4.80
CA VAL A 4 -1.10 14.05 -4.47
C VAL A 4 -1.53 13.19 -5.64
N HIS A 5 -0.59 12.83 -6.49
CA HIS A 5 -0.79 11.91 -7.60
C HIS A 5 -1.00 10.50 -7.06
N VAL A 6 -2.25 10.19 -6.67
CA VAL A 6 -2.71 8.82 -6.42
C VAL A 6 -2.68 8.10 -7.77
N THR A 7 -1.53 7.54 -8.08
CA THR A 7 -1.35 6.81 -9.32
C THR A 7 -1.98 5.44 -9.11
N THR A 8 -3.21 5.24 -9.60
CA THR A 8 -3.85 3.93 -9.77
C THR A 8 -3.16 3.15 -10.90
N ARG A 9 -1.82 3.04 -10.85
CA ARG A 9 -1.12 2.02 -11.61
C ARG A 9 -1.34 0.73 -10.84
N LEU A 10 -2.23 -0.11 -11.34
CA LEU A 10 -2.07 -1.56 -11.23
C LEU A 10 -0.71 -1.86 -11.86
N SER A 11 0.38 -1.66 -11.11
CA SER A 11 1.70 -1.92 -11.63
C SER A 11 1.80 -3.42 -11.69
N ASP A 12 1.73 -3.97 -12.91
CA ASP A 12 1.97 -5.38 -13.16
C ASP A 12 3.29 -5.85 -12.50
N GLU A 13 4.22 -4.93 -12.23
CA GLU A 13 5.52 -5.13 -11.57
C GLU A 13 5.46 -5.47 -10.07
N ALA A 14 4.44 -5.06 -9.32
CA ALA A 14 4.33 -5.38 -7.89
C ALA A 14 4.27 -6.90 -7.66
N ALA A 15 3.73 -7.66 -8.62
CA ALA A 15 3.54 -9.09 -8.50
C ALA A 15 4.83 -9.96 -8.61
N THR A 16 6.03 -9.36 -8.64
CA THR A 16 7.29 -10.10 -8.89
C THR A 16 8.17 -10.37 -7.66
N HIS A 17 7.92 -9.77 -6.50
CA HIS A 17 8.79 -9.97 -5.33
C HIS A 17 8.02 -10.50 -4.09
N HIS A 18 8.10 -11.84 -3.95
CA HIS A 18 7.93 -12.71 -2.77
C HIS A 18 6.54 -13.07 -2.17
N HIS A 19 6.43 -14.38 -1.94
CA HIS A 19 5.59 -15.20 -1.04
C HIS A 19 4.09 -14.90 -0.87
N PHE A 20 3.36 -15.03 -1.97
CA PHE A 20 2.07 -15.74 -1.94
C PHE A 20 2.28 -17.16 -2.51
N PRO A 21 1.53 -18.19 -2.06
CA PRO A 21 1.61 -19.53 -2.65
C PRO A 21 0.92 -19.52 -4.02
N GLY A 22 1.61 -19.04 -5.06
CA GLY A 22 1.06 -19.01 -6.41
C GLY A 22 1.80 -18.09 -7.34
N ASN A 23 1.76 -18.40 -8.65
CA ASN A 23 2.39 -17.58 -9.67
C ASN A 23 1.76 -16.16 -9.72
N ARG A 24 2.46 -15.23 -10.36
CA ARG A 24 2.09 -13.80 -10.58
C ARG A 24 0.62 -13.57 -10.99
N THR A 25 0.06 -14.48 -11.79
CA THR A 25 -1.32 -14.44 -12.29
C THR A 25 -2.35 -14.72 -11.19
N SER A 26 -2.02 -15.60 -10.24
CA SER A 26 -2.89 -15.90 -9.09
C SER A 26 -3.05 -14.68 -8.18
N CYS A 27 -1.98 -13.97 -7.84
CA CYS A 27 -2.04 -12.78 -6.98
C CYS A 27 -2.89 -11.65 -7.59
N LEU A 28 -2.76 -11.40 -8.89
CA LEU A 28 -3.56 -10.39 -9.59
C LEU A 28 -5.05 -10.77 -9.64
N LEU A 29 -5.36 -12.06 -9.78
CA LEU A 29 -6.73 -12.57 -9.69
C LEU A 29 -7.32 -12.39 -8.28
N TRP A 30 -6.53 -12.60 -7.23
CA TRP A 30 -6.97 -12.35 -5.85
C TRP A 30 -7.19 -10.85 -5.57
N ILE A 31 -6.31 -9.95 -6.04
CA ILE A 31 -6.51 -8.50 -5.94
C ILE A 31 -7.82 -8.07 -6.61
N GLN A 32 -8.08 -8.54 -7.83
CA GLN A 32 -9.29 -8.20 -8.56
C GLN A 32 -10.56 -8.81 -7.95
N LYS A 33 -10.49 -10.06 -7.48
CA LYS A 33 -11.63 -10.78 -6.91
C LYS A 33 -11.97 -10.36 -5.49
N LEU A 34 -10.98 -9.91 -4.71
CA LEU A 34 -11.15 -9.40 -3.34
C LEU A 34 -11.25 -7.87 -3.27
N HIS A 35 -11.33 -7.19 -4.42
CA HIS A 35 -11.51 -5.75 -4.52
C HIS A 35 -10.41 -4.96 -3.77
N TYR A 36 -9.14 -5.32 -3.93
CA TYR A 36 -8.03 -4.51 -3.39
C TYR A 36 -7.56 -3.44 -4.40
N VAL A 37 -7.00 -2.36 -3.87
CA VAL A 37 -6.27 -1.32 -4.59
C VAL A 37 -4.84 -1.30 -4.05
N VAL A 38 -3.86 -1.21 -4.94
CA VAL A 38 -2.45 -1.05 -4.55
C VAL A 38 -2.13 0.44 -4.50
N VAL A 39 -1.60 0.88 -3.36
CA VAL A 39 -1.12 2.24 -3.12
C VAL A 39 0.36 2.19 -2.82
N ARG A 40 1.14 2.97 -3.55
CA ARG A 40 2.57 3.14 -3.33
C ARG A 40 2.80 4.36 -2.46
N SER A 41 3.71 4.26 -1.50
CA SER A 41 4.08 5.39 -0.64
C SER A 41 5.53 5.30 -0.17
N THR A 42 6.11 6.43 0.25
CA THR A 42 7.48 6.50 0.79
C THR A 42 7.48 7.27 2.11
N PRO A 43 7.47 6.60 3.28
CA PRO A 43 7.52 7.27 4.58
C PRO A 43 8.86 7.96 4.79
N GLN A 44 8.85 9.28 4.98
CA GLN A 44 10.05 10.10 5.16
C GLN A 44 10.47 10.25 6.63
N THR A 45 9.57 9.94 7.57
CA THR A 45 9.84 10.05 9.02
C THR A 45 9.52 8.76 9.75
N GLN A 46 10.15 8.57 10.91
CA GLN A 46 9.88 7.40 11.75
C GLN A 46 8.43 7.36 12.25
N GLY A 47 7.81 8.54 12.47
CA GLY A 47 6.40 8.64 12.83
C GLY A 47 5.48 8.12 11.72
N GLN A 48 5.77 8.47 10.46
CA GLN A 48 5.02 7.96 9.30
C GLN A 48 5.18 6.44 9.16
N LEU A 49 6.41 5.93 9.27
CA LEU A 49 6.67 4.48 9.21
C LEU A 49 5.94 3.73 10.33
N ALA A 50 5.96 4.25 11.56
CA ALA A 50 5.25 3.66 12.68
C ALA A 50 3.72 3.67 12.48
N HIS A 51 3.17 4.74 11.90
CA HIS A 51 1.75 4.78 11.58
C HIS A 51 1.35 3.78 10.50
N LEU A 52 2.16 3.61 9.44
CA LEU A 52 1.91 2.58 8.44
C LEU A 52 1.86 1.19 9.09
N ARG A 53 2.78 0.90 10.03
CA ARG A 53 2.78 -0.35 10.79
C ARG A 53 1.54 -0.50 11.67
N ASN A 54 1.12 0.56 12.35
CA ASN A 54 -0.11 0.54 13.14
C ASN A 54 -1.34 0.27 12.27
N MET A 55 -1.43 0.84 11.07
CA MET A 55 -2.53 0.53 10.13
C MET A 55 -2.54 -0.95 9.71
N TYR A 56 -1.36 -1.53 9.49
CA TYR A 56 -1.22 -2.96 9.23
C TYR A 56 -1.67 -3.81 10.42
N GLU A 57 -1.28 -3.46 11.64
CA GLU A 57 -1.70 -4.16 12.88
C GLU A 57 -3.21 -4.06 13.15
N ASN A 58 -3.89 -3.07 12.58
CA ASN A 58 -5.34 -2.88 12.68
C ASN A 58 -6.09 -3.38 11.43
N ASP A 59 -5.47 -4.20 10.58
CA ASP A 59 -6.06 -4.79 9.37
C ASP A 59 -6.59 -3.78 8.33
N LEU A 60 -6.14 -2.51 8.38
CA LEU A 60 -6.57 -1.46 7.44
C LEU A 60 -5.85 -1.55 6.10
N LEU A 61 -4.64 -2.10 6.09
CA LEU A 61 -3.84 -2.33 4.89
C LEU A 61 -2.99 -3.58 5.05
N ILE A 62 -2.50 -4.09 3.93
CA ILE A 62 -1.54 -5.19 3.89
C ILE A 62 -0.30 -4.68 3.17
N PHE A 63 0.89 -4.85 3.76
CA PHE A 63 2.11 -4.57 3.05
C PHE A 63 2.39 -5.64 2.01
N TRP A 64 2.67 -5.21 0.78
CA TRP A 64 3.25 -6.11 -0.22
C TRP A 64 4.65 -6.56 0.20
N SER A 65 5.42 -5.61 0.73
CA SER A 65 6.73 -5.82 1.36
C SER A 65 6.78 -4.96 2.60
N GLU A 66 7.10 -5.54 3.76
CA GLU A 66 7.17 -4.79 5.00
C GLU A 66 8.28 -3.72 4.94
N PRO A 67 7.96 -2.44 5.18
CA PRO A 67 8.95 -1.37 5.14
C PRO A 67 9.87 -1.45 6.36
N ARG A 68 11.19 -1.47 6.12
CA ARG A 68 12.19 -1.65 7.19
C ARG A 68 12.65 -0.32 7.78
N ARG A 69 12.76 0.71 6.94
CA ARG A 69 13.31 2.03 7.30
C ARG A 69 12.59 3.13 6.52
N VAL A 70 12.78 4.36 6.98
CA VAL A 70 12.30 5.56 6.29
C VAL A 70 13.00 5.70 4.93
N ASN A 71 12.30 6.34 3.98
CA ASN A 71 12.66 6.53 2.59
C ASN A 71 12.67 5.26 1.72
N ASP A 72 12.32 4.10 2.29
CA ASP A 72 12.01 2.91 1.48
C ASP A 72 10.61 3.09 0.88
N THR A 73 10.51 2.99 -0.45
CA THR A 73 9.21 2.94 -1.12
C THR A 73 8.51 1.61 -0.79
N VAL A 74 7.24 1.69 -0.42
CA VAL A 74 6.41 0.55 -0.03
C VAL A 74 5.14 0.51 -0.87
N ASP A 75 4.78 -0.69 -1.32
CA ASP A 75 3.51 -0.99 -1.94
C ASP A 75 2.57 -1.60 -0.90
N MET A 76 1.36 -1.06 -0.80
CA MET A 76 0.34 -1.44 0.18
C MET A 76 -0.95 -1.83 -0.54
N MET A 77 -1.56 -2.94 -0.12
CA MET A 77 -2.86 -3.36 -0.60
C MET A 77 -3.93 -2.88 0.39
N ILE A 78 -4.92 -2.17 -0.11
CA ILE A 78 -6.03 -1.63 0.68
C ILE A 78 -7.34 -2.12 0.07
N LEU A 79 -8.28 -2.58 0.90
CA LEU A 79 -9.62 -2.92 0.44
C LEU A 79 -10.28 -1.71 -0.20
N ARG A 80 -10.89 -1.87 -1.37
CA ARG A 80 -11.48 -0.76 -2.14
C ARG A 80 -12.51 0.05 -1.34
N SER A 81 -13.24 -0.58 -0.42
CA SER A 81 -14.18 0.11 0.49
C SER A 81 -13.48 1.06 1.46
N GLU A 82 -12.23 0.77 1.84
CA GLU A 82 -11.45 1.50 2.83
C GLU A 82 -10.51 2.54 2.20
N VAL A 83 -10.37 2.54 0.87
CA VAL A 83 -9.40 3.38 0.16
C VAL A 83 -9.58 4.87 0.46
N GLU A 84 -10.81 5.37 0.56
CA GLU A 84 -11.05 6.78 0.89
C GLU A 84 -10.55 7.13 2.30
N GLY A 85 -10.91 6.33 3.30
CA GLY A 85 -10.48 6.55 4.68
C GLY A 85 -8.96 6.45 4.85
N VAL A 86 -8.34 5.42 4.27
CA VAL A 86 -6.88 5.27 4.30
C VAL A 86 -6.19 6.40 3.53
N SER A 87 -6.73 6.84 2.40
CA SER A 87 -6.15 7.95 1.63
C SER A 87 -6.18 9.27 2.40
N GLU A 88 -7.24 9.52 3.17
CA GLU A 88 -7.34 10.70 4.03
C GLU A 88 -6.32 10.66 5.17
N ILE A 89 -6.13 9.49 5.79
CA ILE A 89 -5.10 9.24 6.79
C ILE A 89 -3.69 9.49 6.19
N LEU A 90 -3.39 8.96 5.00
CA LEU A 90 -2.09 9.19 4.33
C LEU A 90 -1.85 10.67 4.03
N LYS A 91 -2.89 11.40 3.57
CA LYS A 91 -2.82 12.85 3.30
C LYS A 91 -2.56 13.67 4.55
N THR A 92 -3.29 13.40 5.65
CA THR A 92 -3.09 14.11 6.92
C THR A 92 -1.68 13.91 7.47
N MET A 93 -1.09 12.75 7.23
CA MET A 93 0.29 12.43 7.61
C MET A 93 1.36 12.95 6.64
N LYS A 94 0.97 13.56 5.52
CA LYS A 94 1.88 14.04 4.46
C LYS A 94 2.80 12.92 3.95
N ILE A 95 2.26 11.70 3.80
CA ILE A 95 2.99 10.60 3.18
C ILE A 95 2.69 10.63 1.68
N ASN A 96 3.73 10.76 0.87
CA ASN A 96 3.65 10.77 -0.60
C ASN A 96 3.82 9.37 -1.18
#